data_AF-A0AAU0NEN9-F1
#
_entry.id   AF-A0AAU0NEN9-F1
#
_cell.length_a   1.000
_cell.length_b   1.000
_cell.length_c   1.000
_cell.angle_alpha   90.00
_cell.angle_beta   90.00
_cell.angle_gamma   90.00
#
_symmetry.space_group_name_H-M   'P 1'
#
loop_
_entity.id
_entity.type
_entity.pdbx_description
1 polymer ?
#
loop_
_entity_poly.entity_id
_entity_poly.type
_entity_poly.pdbx_seq_one_letter_code
_entity_poly.pdbx_strand_id
1 'polypeptide(L)'
;MQLLRLNALASHSELPKTAVTIGNFDGVHLGHQAMIKQLKAVAEAEQLKTVVMIFEPQPLEFFKGYEAPPRISSLREKVEYLSELGVDYIAVAKFDHHFRSLSAEAFADILKDKLNAAHLVLGDDFHFGKNRQGNSEFLRDYGFKVTNLHTIALDGERVSSTRIRQTLQAGDLALAAKLLGRPYSITGRVQYGDQIGRTIDFPTINVRLNRHRPCLQGIYGVEVVCETGSLSAKVQQENPEQPGIAGYDQGSLFGAGHVGTRPAIKQTHPEWRLEVHFPDVSANLYGLLMRVTFLNYLHGEKDYPSLEALKAGIDDDVEKLLEFRRKHPTFPF
;
A
#
# COMPACT_ATOMS: atom_id res chain seq x y z
N MET A 1 13.34 -1.95 13.93
CA MET A 1 11.88 -2.18 13.89
C MET A 1 11.61 -3.65 14.18
N GLN A 2 10.69 -3.96 15.11
CA GLN A 2 10.18 -5.30 15.38
C GLN A 2 8.67 -5.37 15.12
N LEU A 3 8.22 -6.44 14.45
CA LEU A 3 6.81 -6.68 14.18
C LEU A 3 6.21 -7.58 15.27
N LEU A 4 5.20 -7.08 15.98
CA LEU A 4 4.54 -7.76 17.08
C LEU A 4 3.14 -8.22 16.67
N ARG A 5 2.75 -9.43 17.10
CA ARG A 5 1.35 -9.87 17.04
C ARG A 5 0.71 -9.56 18.39
N LEU A 6 -0.11 -8.51 18.48
CA LEU A 6 -0.66 -8.01 19.73
C LEU A 6 -1.38 -9.10 20.55
N ASN A 7 -2.16 -9.94 19.86
CA ASN A 7 -2.92 -11.01 20.50
C ASN A 7 -2.03 -12.14 21.07
N ALA A 8 -0.79 -12.26 20.59
CA ALA A 8 0.17 -13.26 21.06
C ALA A 8 1.10 -12.72 22.16
N LEU A 9 1.06 -11.41 22.46
CA LEU A 9 1.81 -10.85 23.57
C LEU A 9 1.21 -11.34 24.90
N ALA A 10 2.10 -11.64 25.85
CA ALA A 10 1.73 -11.93 27.22
C ALA A 10 0.89 -10.79 27.82
N SER A 11 0.12 -11.09 28.87
CA SER A 11 -0.77 -10.10 29.51
C SER A 11 0.00 -8.93 30.11
N HIS A 12 1.25 -9.13 30.51
CA HIS A 12 2.16 -8.08 30.94
C HIS A 12 3.36 -7.99 29.99
N SER A 13 3.76 -6.76 29.68
CA SER A 13 4.74 -6.47 28.66
C SER A 13 6.17 -6.67 29.15
N GLU A 14 6.98 -7.35 28.34
CA GLU A 14 8.44 -7.25 28.38
C GLU A 14 8.97 -6.05 27.58
N LEU A 15 8.09 -5.28 26.94
CA LEU A 15 8.50 -4.10 26.19
C LEU A 15 8.98 -3.00 27.15
N PRO A 16 10.00 -2.21 26.74
CA PRO A 16 10.31 -0.96 27.42
C PRO A 16 9.10 -0.02 27.39
N LYS A 17 9.07 1.02 28.22
CA LYS A 17 7.99 2.01 28.18
C LYS A 17 7.89 2.64 26.79
N THR A 18 6.66 2.81 26.30
CA THR A 18 6.42 3.20 24.91
C THR A 18 5.59 4.47 24.77
N ALA A 19 5.88 5.23 23.72
CA ALA A 19 4.92 6.12 23.11
C ALA A 19 4.16 5.34 22.03
N VAL A 20 2.83 5.41 22.02
CA VAL A 20 1.99 4.62 21.12
C VAL A 20 1.12 5.52 20.26
N THR A 21 1.04 5.22 18.97
CA THR A 21 0.00 5.73 18.07
C THR A 21 -0.85 4.58 17.54
N ILE A 22 -2.13 4.83 17.28
CA ILE A 22 -3.10 3.80 16.91
C ILE A 22 -3.87 4.23 15.66
N GLY A 23 -4.01 3.34 14.68
CA GLY A 23 -4.82 3.65 13.50
C GLY A 23 -4.77 2.58 12.42
N ASN A 24 -5.53 2.79 11.34
CA ASN A 24 -5.49 1.90 10.19
C ASN A 24 -4.22 2.10 9.35
N PHE A 25 -3.65 3.31 9.34
CA PHE A 25 -2.45 3.66 8.58
C PHE A 25 -2.51 3.23 7.10
N ASP A 26 -3.70 3.22 6.50
CA ASP A 26 -3.88 2.78 5.11
C ASP A 26 -3.25 3.79 4.15
N GLY A 27 -2.25 3.34 3.41
CA GLY A 27 -1.43 4.16 2.51
C GLY A 27 -0.32 4.96 3.18
N VAL A 28 -0.19 4.99 4.53
CA VAL A 28 0.89 5.71 5.25
C VAL A 28 1.19 7.10 4.62
N HIS A 29 0.12 7.86 4.37
CA HIS A 29 0.18 9.15 3.67
C HIS A 29 0.78 10.26 4.54
N LEU A 30 0.95 11.47 4.00
CA LEU A 30 1.59 12.59 4.73
C LEU A 30 0.96 12.87 6.10
N GLY A 31 -0.37 12.76 6.22
CA GLY A 31 -1.03 12.85 7.54
C GLY A 31 -0.56 11.81 8.57
N HIS A 32 -0.36 10.55 8.14
CA HIS A 32 0.19 9.51 9.00
C HIS A 32 1.68 9.72 9.29
N GLN A 33 2.44 10.22 8.32
CA GLN A 33 3.88 10.52 8.51
C GLN A 33 4.08 11.64 9.52
N ALA A 34 3.24 12.68 9.49
CA ALA A 34 3.23 13.72 10.52
C ALA A 34 2.90 13.15 11.91
N MET A 35 1.96 12.20 11.98
CA MET A 35 1.64 11.50 13.22
C MET A 35 2.80 10.71 13.79
N ILE A 36 3.54 10.02 12.93
CA ILE A 36 4.75 9.27 13.32
C ILE A 36 5.88 10.22 13.70
N LYS A 37 6.02 11.37 13.03
CA LYS A 37 7.00 12.40 13.41
C LYS A 37 6.73 12.93 14.82
N GLN A 38 5.47 13.21 15.16
CA GLN A 38 5.10 13.65 16.51
C GLN A 38 5.31 12.53 17.54
N LEU A 39 4.96 11.29 17.21
CA LEU A 39 5.22 10.13 18.06
C LEU A 39 6.70 10.01 18.41
N LYS A 40 7.59 10.17 17.42
CA LYS A 40 9.04 10.12 17.62
C LYS A 40 9.53 11.27 18.50
N ALA A 41 9.03 12.48 18.30
CA ALA A 41 9.39 13.63 19.12
C ALA A 41 8.99 13.44 20.60
N VAL A 42 7.77 12.92 20.84
CA VAL A 42 7.31 12.57 22.20
C VAL A 42 8.17 11.46 22.80
N ALA A 43 8.47 10.42 22.02
CA ALA A 43 9.27 9.30 22.49
C ALA A 43 10.70 9.73 22.86
N GLU A 44 11.33 10.58 22.04
CA GLU A 44 12.66 11.12 22.31
C GLU A 44 12.68 11.97 23.58
N ALA A 45 11.73 12.91 23.71
CA ALA A 45 11.65 13.79 24.87
C ALA A 45 11.41 13.05 26.20
N GLU A 46 10.69 11.93 26.16
CA GLU A 46 10.34 11.13 27.33
C GLU A 46 11.16 9.84 27.48
N GLN A 47 12.19 9.65 26.65
CA GLN A 47 13.05 8.44 26.63
C GLN A 47 12.24 7.13 26.48
N LEU A 48 11.20 7.16 25.64
CA LEU A 48 10.33 6.03 25.34
C LEU A 48 10.72 5.39 24.00
N LYS A 49 10.23 4.17 23.78
CA LYS A 49 10.24 3.54 22.47
C LYS A 49 8.96 3.80 21.69
N THR A 50 9.04 3.83 20.36
CA THR A 50 7.88 4.10 19.50
C THR A 50 7.14 2.82 19.11
N VAL A 51 5.82 2.81 19.28
CA VAL A 51 4.94 1.73 18.81
C VAL A 51 3.86 2.31 17.89
N VAL A 52 3.72 1.72 16.71
CA VAL A 52 2.54 1.93 15.85
C VAL A 52 1.64 0.72 15.94
N MET A 53 0.46 0.88 16.54
CA MET A 53 -0.55 -0.16 16.58
C MET A 53 -1.48 -0.06 15.36
N ILE A 54 -1.58 -1.15 14.61
CA ILE A 54 -2.41 -1.29 13.41
C ILE A 54 -3.37 -2.47 13.53
N PHE A 55 -4.43 -2.47 12.72
CA PHE A 55 -5.45 -3.52 12.70
C PHE A 55 -5.36 -4.37 11.43
N GLU A 56 -5.46 -5.69 11.57
CA GLU A 56 -5.54 -6.64 10.45
C GLU A 56 -6.60 -7.74 10.73
N PRO A 57 -7.63 -7.92 9.88
CA PRO A 57 -8.01 -7.04 8.78
C PRO A 57 -8.37 -5.62 9.27
N GLN A 58 -8.51 -4.66 8.37
CA GLN A 58 -8.94 -3.32 8.77
C GLN A 58 -10.38 -3.37 9.33
N PRO A 59 -10.76 -2.54 10.32
CA PRO A 59 -12.09 -2.60 10.93
C PRO A 59 -13.24 -2.50 9.92
N LEU A 60 -13.14 -1.58 8.95
CA LEU A 60 -14.15 -1.44 7.90
C LEU A 60 -14.25 -2.68 7.01
N GLU A 61 -13.14 -3.36 6.74
CA GLU A 61 -13.10 -4.62 5.99
C GLU A 61 -13.71 -5.77 6.77
N PHE A 62 -13.49 -5.82 8.08
CA PHE A 62 -14.17 -6.78 8.95
C PHE A 62 -15.70 -6.59 8.93
N PHE A 63 -16.18 -5.34 8.96
CA PHE A 63 -17.62 -5.06 8.99
C PHE A 63 -18.32 -5.17 7.64
N LYS A 64 -17.65 -4.75 6.55
CA LYS A 64 -18.27 -4.64 5.21
C LYS A 64 -17.80 -5.72 4.23
N GLY A 65 -16.81 -6.54 4.60
CA GLY A 65 -16.20 -7.52 3.71
C GLY A 65 -15.75 -6.86 2.41
N TYR A 66 -16.25 -7.38 1.28
CA TYR A 66 -15.91 -6.90 -0.06
C TYR A 66 -16.39 -5.47 -0.36
N GLU A 67 -17.42 -4.97 0.34
CA GLU A 67 -17.95 -3.60 0.15
C GLU A 67 -17.11 -2.54 0.89
N ALA A 68 -16.07 -2.95 1.62
CA ALA A 68 -15.16 -2.02 2.24
C ALA A 68 -14.39 -1.20 1.19
N PRO A 69 -13.99 0.06 1.50
CA PRO A 69 -13.13 0.83 0.61
C PRO A 69 -11.86 0.05 0.26
N PRO A 70 -11.39 0.09 -1.00
CA PRO A 70 -10.19 -0.64 -1.42
C PRO A 70 -8.97 -0.20 -0.61
N ARG A 71 -8.06 -1.13 -0.31
CA ARG A 71 -6.83 -0.81 0.41
C ARG A 71 -5.89 -0.02 -0.49
N ILE A 72 -5.36 1.09 0.01
CA ILE A 72 -4.28 1.82 -0.65
C ILE A 72 -3.01 0.97 -0.60
N SER A 73 -2.75 0.35 0.55
CA SER A 73 -1.58 -0.51 0.78
C SER A 73 -1.98 -1.82 1.47
N SER A 74 -1.36 -2.93 1.06
CA SER A 74 -1.34 -4.21 1.77
C SER A 74 -0.66 -4.09 3.14
N LEU A 75 -0.80 -5.11 3.98
CA LEU A 75 -0.09 -5.15 5.27
C LEU A 75 1.42 -5.10 5.09
N ARG A 76 1.96 -5.80 4.08
CA ARG A 76 3.40 -5.85 3.80
C ARG A 76 3.93 -4.45 3.49
N GLU A 77 3.31 -3.77 2.53
CA GLU A 77 3.69 -2.41 2.12
C GLU A 77 3.55 -1.44 3.30
N LYS A 78 2.48 -1.56 4.11
CA LYS A 78 2.30 -0.73 5.30
C LYS A 78 3.43 -0.94 6.33
N VAL A 79 3.80 -2.19 6.60
CA VAL A 79 4.91 -2.50 7.52
C VAL A 79 6.21 -1.92 7.00
N GLU A 80 6.47 -2.03 5.70
CA GLU A 80 7.63 -1.44 5.05
C GLU A 80 7.69 0.08 5.22
N TYR A 81 6.64 0.80 4.81
CA TYR A 81 6.59 2.27 4.93
C TYR A 81 6.71 2.75 6.38
N LEU A 82 6.09 2.04 7.32
CA LEU A 82 6.23 2.37 8.75
C LEU A 82 7.66 2.12 9.25
N SER A 83 8.32 1.08 8.75
CA SER A 83 9.71 0.76 9.10
C SER A 83 10.69 1.80 8.59
N GLU A 84 10.49 2.28 7.35
CA GLU A 84 11.29 3.36 6.75
C GLU A 84 11.20 4.67 7.53
N LEU A 85 10.06 4.94 8.18
CA LEU A 85 9.89 6.10 9.07
C LEU A 85 10.63 5.95 10.41
N GLY A 86 11.23 4.78 10.66
CA GLY A 86 12.12 4.53 11.80
C GLY A 86 11.40 4.33 13.12
N VAL A 87 10.28 3.60 13.12
CA VAL A 87 9.58 3.19 14.35
C VAL A 87 10.25 1.96 14.96
N ASP A 88 10.26 1.87 16.29
CA ASP A 88 10.88 0.75 17.01
C ASP A 88 10.03 -0.51 16.89
N TYR A 89 8.70 -0.39 17.01
CA TYR A 89 7.76 -1.51 16.99
C TYR A 89 6.52 -1.22 16.14
N ILE A 90 6.01 -2.26 15.49
CA ILE A 90 4.69 -2.27 14.84
C ILE A 90 3.86 -3.37 15.49
N ALA A 91 2.78 -3.01 16.18
CA ALA A 91 1.88 -3.96 16.83
C ALA A 91 0.66 -4.23 15.94
N VAL A 92 0.57 -5.45 15.39
CA VAL A 92 -0.56 -5.89 14.58
C VAL A 92 -1.61 -6.50 15.50
N ALA A 93 -2.73 -5.80 15.66
CA ALA A 93 -3.92 -6.26 16.34
C ALA A 93 -4.80 -7.04 15.36
N LYS A 94 -5.06 -8.31 15.68
CA LYS A 94 -6.05 -9.09 14.95
C LYS A 94 -7.44 -8.52 15.24
N PHE A 95 -8.09 -7.93 14.23
CA PHE A 95 -9.43 -7.38 14.39
C PHE A 95 -10.48 -8.45 14.10
N ASP A 96 -10.97 -9.09 15.17
CA ASP A 96 -11.96 -10.16 15.10
C ASP A 96 -13.18 -9.89 16.01
N HIS A 97 -14.08 -10.87 16.12
CA HIS A 97 -15.28 -10.76 16.96
C HIS A 97 -14.98 -10.50 18.44
N HIS A 98 -13.85 -11.01 18.95
CA HIS A 98 -13.41 -10.74 20.31
C HIS A 98 -12.92 -9.29 20.42
N PHE A 99 -12.00 -8.88 19.54
CA PHE A 99 -11.42 -7.54 19.57
C PHE A 99 -12.47 -6.43 19.41
N ARG A 100 -13.44 -6.58 18.49
CA ARG A 100 -14.51 -5.59 18.30
C ARG A 100 -15.46 -5.44 19.50
N SER A 101 -15.47 -6.45 20.39
CA SER A 101 -16.40 -6.51 21.52
C SER A 101 -15.78 -6.01 22.83
N LEU A 102 -14.50 -5.65 22.81
CA LEU A 102 -13.79 -5.08 23.97
C LEU A 102 -14.48 -3.79 24.44
N SER A 103 -14.60 -3.62 25.76
CA SER A 103 -14.98 -2.32 26.32
C SER A 103 -13.84 -1.31 26.15
N ALA A 104 -14.12 -0.03 26.45
CA ALA A 104 -13.08 1.00 26.42
C ALA A 104 -11.99 0.71 27.47
N GLU A 105 -12.37 0.24 28.66
CA GLU A 105 -11.46 -0.16 29.74
C GLU A 105 -10.58 -1.33 29.31
N ALA A 106 -11.17 -2.41 28.77
CA ALA A 106 -10.40 -3.57 28.34
C ALA A 106 -9.41 -3.23 27.21
N PHE A 107 -9.76 -2.29 26.33
CA PHE A 107 -8.84 -1.78 25.33
C PHE A 107 -7.72 -0.93 25.97
N ALA A 108 -8.05 -0.08 26.94
CA ALA A 108 -7.07 0.71 27.68
C ALA A 108 -6.07 -0.17 28.45
N ASP A 109 -6.53 -1.27 29.05
CA ASP A 109 -5.67 -2.28 29.69
C ASP A 109 -4.70 -2.91 28.70
N ILE A 110 -5.12 -3.19 27.47
CA ILE A 110 -4.20 -3.68 26.43
C ILE A 110 -3.08 -2.67 26.14
N LEU A 111 -3.40 -1.38 26.05
CA LEU A 111 -2.38 -0.34 25.85
C LEU A 111 -1.41 -0.27 27.03
N LYS A 112 -1.94 -0.30 28.25
CA LYS A 112 -1.16 -0.21 29.48
C LYS A 112 -0.30 -1.45 29.69
N ASP A 113 -0.91 -2.61 29.70
CA ASP A 113 -0.28 -3.83 30.20
C ASP A 113 0.47 -4.58 29.11
N LYS A 114 -0.02 -4.60 27.85
CA LYS A 114 0.65 -5.31 26.75
C LYS A 114 1.65 -4.43 26.01
N LEU A 115 1.32 -3.16 25.78
CA LEU A 115 2.19 -2.24 25.04
C LEU A 115 3.07 -1.37 25.93
N ASN A 116 2.91 -1.42 27.27
CA ASN A 116 3.63 -0.58 28.22
C ASN A 116 3.54 0.91 27.86
N ALA A 117 2.34 1.35 27.43
CA ALA A 117 2.12 2.69 26.92
C ALA A 117 2.21 3.73 28.04
N ALA A 118 3.14 4.67 27.91
CA ALA A 118 3.31 5.81 28.80
C ALA A 118 2.72 7.11 28.21
N HIS A 119 2.71 7.24 26.88
CA HIS A 119 2.16 8.39 26.17
C HIS A 119 1.48 7.94 24.88
N LEU A 120 0.27 8.45 24.61
CA LEU A 120 -0.48 8.20 23.39
C LEU A 120 -0.47 9.43 22.46
N VAL A 121 -0.15 9.22 21.18
CA VAL A 121 -0.32 10.23 20.13
C VAL A 121 -1.47 9.80 19.24
N LEU A 122 -2.55 10.57 19.22
CA LEU A 122 -3.81 10.19 18.58
C LEU A 122 -4.30 11.26 17.62
N GLY A 123 -5.03 10.85 16.57
CA GLY A 123 -5.75 11.78 15.71
C GLY A 123 -6.99 12.33 16.40
N ASP A 124 -7.38 13.56 16.06
CA ASP A 124 -8.52 14.25 16.67
C ASP A 124 -9.87 13.51 16.54
N ASP A 125 -10.01 12.61 15.56
CA ASP A 125 -11.20 11.80 15.29
C ASP A 125 -11.11 10.35 15.80
N PHE A 126 -10.09 10.01 16.60
CA PHE A 126 -9.88 8.65 17.09
C PHE A 126 -10.95 8.20 18.10
N HIS A 127 -11.53 7.03 17.83
CA HIS A 127 -12.49 6.37 18.71
C HIS A 127 -12.21 4.86 18.77
N PHE A 128 -12.50 4.24 19.90
CA PHE A 128 -12.24 2.82 20.15
C PHE A 128 -13.27 2.20 21.10
N GLY A 129 -13.13 0.91 21.36
CA GLY A 129 -14.06 0.13 22.17
C GLY A 129 -15.38 -0.16 21.45
N LYS A 130 -16.14 -1.10 22.01
CA LYS A 130 -17.47 -1.46 21.53
C LYS A 130 -18.33 -0.21 21.41
N ASN A 131 -19.01 -0.06 20.27
CA ASN A 131 -19.86 1.09 19.98
C ASN A 131 -19.17 2.47 20.10
N ARG A 132 -17.84 2.54 19.90
CA ARG A 132 -17.07 3.79 19.94
C ARG A 132 -17.15 4.52 21.29
N GLN A 133 -17.23 3.78 22.38
CA GLN A 133 -17.36 4.32 23.75
C GLN A 133 -16.10 5.08 24.21
N GLY A 134 -14.93 4.74 23.69
CA GLY A 134 -13.67 5.36 24.07
C GLY A 134 -13.21 6.43 23.08
N ASN A 135 -12.63 7.51 23.60
CA ASN A 135 -12.00 8.60 22.87
C ASN A 135 -10.73 9.09 23.62
N SER A 136 -10.12 10.18 23.16
CA SER A 136 -8.93 10.75 23.84
C SER A 136 -9.19 11.23 25.27
N GLU A 137 -10.40 11.70 25.58
CA GLU A 137 -10.78 12.14 26.93
C GLU A 137 -10.87 10.95 27.90
N PHE A 138 -11.56 9.88 27.49
CA PHE A 138 -11.59 8.62 28.24
C PHE A 138 -10.18 8.12 28.59
N LEU A 139 -9.24 8.18 27.64
CA LEU A 139 -7.86 7.72 27.88
C LEU A 139 -7.12 8.61 28.87
N ARG A 140 -7.39 9.92 28.90
CA ARG A 140 -6.83 10.83 29.90
C ARG A 140 -7.39 10.51 31.29
N ASP A 141 -8.70 10.31 31.39
CA ASP A 141 -9.35 9.94 32.66
C ASP A 141 -8.88 8.57 33.17
N TYR A 142 -8.55 7.65 32.25
CA TYR A 142 -7.92 6.37 32.56
C TYR A 142 -6.48 6.49 33.07
N GLY A 143 -5.84 7.65 32.90
CA GLY A 143 -4.48 7.95 33.38
C GLY A 143 -3.39 7.99 32.32
N PHE A 144 -3.71 7.97 31.03
CA PHE A 144 -2.71 8.15 29.97
C PHE A 144 -2.39 9.64 29.73
N LYS A 145 -1.13 9.93 29.41
CA LYS A 145 -0.78 11.17 28.69
C LYS A 145 -1.24 11.04 27.24
N VAL A 146 -1.96 12.03 26.73
CA VAL A 146 -2.51 12.01 25.37
C VAL A 146 -2.22 13.31 24.64
N THR A 147 -1.42 13.24 23.57
CA THR A 147 -1.22 14.31 22.60
C THR A 147 -2.14 14.09 21.40
N ASN A 148 -3.00 15.07 21.14
CA ASN A 148 -3.86 15.07 19.96
C ASN A 148 -3.16 15.79 18.80
N LEU A 149 -3.34 15.28 17.59
CA LEU A 149 -2.66 15.77 16.40
C LEU A 149 -3.64 16.39 15.41
N HIS A 150 -3.36 17.64 15.08
CA HIS A 150 -4.17 18.40 14.15
C HIS A 150 -4.14 17.80 12.73
N THR A 151 -5.26 18.01 12.04
CA THR A 151 -5.41 17.58 10.65
C THR A 151 -4.34 18.23 9.76
N ILE A 152 -3.59 17.41 9.02
CA ILE A 152 -2.66 17.87 7.99
C ILE A 152 -3.43 18.17 6.70
N ALA A 153 -3.17 19.35 6.13
CA ALA A 153 -3.72 19.78 4.86
C ALA A 153 -2.64 19.90 3.78
N LEU A 154 -3.00 19.60 2.55
CA LEU A 154 -2.25 19.88 1.33
C LEU A 154 -3.15 20.71 0.42
N ASP A 155 -2.68 21.89 0.02
CA ASP A 155 -3.43 22.88 -0.77
C ASP A 155 -4.77 23.27 -0.12
N GLY A 156 -4.77 23.44 1.21
CA GLY A 156 -5.96 23.81 1.98
C GLY A 156 -6.94 22.67 2.27
N GLU A 157 -6.72 21.48 1.71
CA GLU A 157 -7.60 20.32 1.90
C GLU A 157 -6.94 19.22 2.74
N ARG A 158 -7.73 18.57 3.61
CA ARG A 158 -7.27 17.46 4.46
C ARG A 158 -6.63 16.33 3.65
N VAL A 159 -5.44 15.89 4.06
CA VAL A 159 -4.82 14.65 3.58
C VAL A 159 -5.50 13.46 4.28
N SER A 160 -6.11 12.55 3.52
CA SER A 160 -6.80 11.38 4.06
C SER A 160 -6.79 10.20 3.09
N SER A 161 -6.95 8.98 3.61
CA SER A 161 -7.10 7.78 2.78
C SER A 161 -8.30 7.87 1.83
N THR A 162 -9.38 8.56 2.20
CA THR A 162 -10.54 8.76 1.30
C THR A 162 -10.15 9.61 0.09
N ARG A 163 -9.50 10.75 0.32
CA ARG A 163 -9.02 11.64 -0.76
C ARG A 163 -8.05 10.92 -1.69
N ILE A 164 -7.14 10.13 -1.14
CA ILE A 164 -6.17 9.36 -1.94
C ILE A 164 -6.87 8.30 -2.78
N ARG A 165 -7.84 7.55 -2.24
CA ARG A 165 -8.62 6.58 -3.03
C ARG A 165 -9.35 7.26 -4.20
N GLN A 166 -9.98 8.40 -3.95
CA GLN A 166 -10.66 9.18 -5.00
C GLN A 166 -9.68 9.66 -6.07
N THR A 167 -8.51 10.13 -5.65
CA THR A 167 -7.43 10.61 -6.54
C THR A 167 -6.91 9.47 -7.42
N LEU A 168 -6.63 8.30 -6.84
CA LEU A 168 -6.20 7.10 -7.57
C LEU A 168 -7.28 6.60 -8.53
N GLN A 169 -8.55 6.62 -8.11
CA GLN A 169 -9.68 6.23 -8.96
C GLN A 169 -9.86 7.17 -10.16
N ALA A 170 -9.53 8.45 -9.99
CA ALA A 170 -9.55 9.45 -11.07
C ALA A 170 -8.32 9.37 -11.99
N GLY A 171 -7.33 8.52 -11.68
CA GLY A 171 -6.10 8.38 -12.47
C GLY A 171 -5.06 9.49 -12.24
N ASP A 172 -5.25 10.37 -11.25
CA ASP A 172 -4.31 11.47 -10.95
C ASP A 172 -3.15 10.97 -10.06
N LEU A 173 -2.19 10.30 -10.70
CA LEU A 173 -1.03 9.72 -10.02
C LEU A 173 -0.11 10.79 -9.41
N ALA A 174 -0.05 11.99 -9.99
CA ALA A 174 0.79 13.08 -9.50
C ALA A 174 0.26 13.63 -8.17
N LEU A 175 -1.04 13.90 -8.08
CA LEU A 175 -1.65 14.31 -6.81
C LEU A 175 -1.59 13.17 -5.79
N ALA A 176 -1.81 11.93 -6.21
CA ALA A 176 -1.69 10.78 -5.31
C ALA A 176 -0.27 10.70 -4.70
N ALA A 177 0.76 10.92 -5.51
CA ALA A 177 2.14 10.92 -5.06
C ALA A 177 2.41 12.02 -4.03
N LYS A 178 1.92 13.24 -4.28
CA LYS A 178 2.02 14.35 -3.33
C LYS A 178 1.31 14.05 -2.00
N LEU A 179 0.10 13.48 -2.04
CA LEU A 179 -0.65 13.13 -0.83
C LEU A 179 0.01 11.99 -0.03
N LEU A 180 0.63 11.04 -0.73
CA LEU A 180 1.34 9.92 -0.14
C LEU A 180 2.76 10.28 0.32
N GLY A 181 3.34 11.35 -0.20
CA GLY A 181 4.76 11.69 -0.04
C GLY A 181 5.71 10.76 -0.79
N ARG A 182 5.19 9.98 -1.74
CA ARG A 182 5.90 8.98 -2.56
C ARG A 182 5.01 8.53 -3.72
N PRO A 183 5.56 8.02 -4.83
CA PRO A 183 4.76 7.48 -5.92
C PRO A 183 3.88 6.30 -5.46
N TYR A 184 2.72 6.13 -6.11
CA TYR A 184 1.86 4.98 -5.82
C TYR A 184 2.44 3.73 -6.47
N SER A 185 2.58 2.67 -5.67
CA SER A 185 3.10 1.39 -6.13
C SER A 185 2.30 0.20 -5.58
N ILE A 186 2.38 -0.92 -6.28
CA ILE A 186 1.85 -2.21 -5.84
C ILE A 186 2.98 -3.24 -5.83
N THR A 187 3.19 -3.89 -4.68
CA THR A 187 4.20 -4.94 -4.52
C THR A 187 3.56 -6.33 -4.46
N GLY A 188 4.04 -7.24 -5.30
CA GLY A 188 3.48 -8.58 -5.43
C GLY A 188 4.44 -9.58 -6.02
N ARG A 189 4.22 -10.87 -5.73
CA ARG A 189 4.96 -11.95 -6.40
C ARG A 189 4.38 -12.19 -7.79
N VAL A 190 5.25 -12.44 -8.75
CA VAL A 190 4.87 -12.85 -10.10
C VAL A 190 4.35 -14.29 -10.07
N GLN A 191 3.19 -14.51 -10.67
CA GLN A 191 2.54 -15.80 -10.81
C GLN A 191 2.42 -16.21 -12.27
N TYR A 192 2.20 -17.52 -12.46
CA TYR A 192 1.59 -18.03 -13.66
C TYR A 192 0.16 -17.47 -13.78
N GLY A 193 -0.11 -16.77 -14.88
CA GLY A 193 -1.47 -16.47 -15.33
C GLY A 193 -1.97 -17.49 -16.35
N ASP A 194 -2.99 -17.12 -17.13
CA ASP A 194 -3.61 -17.97 -18.16
C ASP A 194 -2.69 -18.25 -19.37
N GLN A 195 -1.49 -17.66 -19.40
CA GLN A 195 -0.46 -17.79 -20.45
C GLN A 195 -0.89 -17.38 -21.87
N ILE A 196 -2.06 -16.74 -22.02
CA ILE A 196 -2.57 -16.26 -23.33
C ILE A 196 -1.58 -15.29 -24.00
N GLY A 197 -0.88 -14.45 -23.24
CA GLY A 197 0.13 -13.55 -23.80
C GLY A 197 1.28 -14.28 -24.52
N ARG A 198 1.64 -15.49 -24.06
CA ARG A 198 2.69 -16.31 -24.69
C ARG A 198 2.30 -16.84 -26.07
N THR A 199 1.00 -16.96 -26.35
CA THR A 199 0.51 -17.35 -27.68
C THR A 199 0.49 -16.20 -28.69
N ILE A 200 0.80 -14.96 -28.27
CA ILE A 200 0.71 -13.74 -29.09
C ILE A 200 2.11 -13.08 -29.28
N ASP A 201 3.18 -13.68 -28.76
CA ASP A 201 4.51 -13.05 -28.58
C ASP A 201 4.51 -11.84 -27.61
N PHE A 202 3.53 -11.75 -26.70
CA PHE A 202 3.44 -10.70 -25.66
C PHE A 202 3.48 -11.33 -24.26
N PRO A 203 4.67 -11.65 -23.73
CA PRO A 203 4.78 -12.14 -22.37
C PRO A 203 4.32 -11.04 -21.40
N THR A 204 3.24 -11.32 -20.67
CA THR A 204 2.82 -10.53 -19.50
C THR A 204 3.14 -11.27 -18.22
N ILE A 205 3.60 -10.54 -17.21
CA ILE A 205 3.68 -11.05 -15.84
C ILE A 205 2.38 -10.76 -15.11
N ASN A 206 1.95 -11.71 -14.26
CA ASN A 206 0.79 -11.52 -13.39
C ASN A 206 1.31 -11.23 -11.97
N VAL A 207 1.15 -10.01 -11.48
CA VAL A 207 1.60 -9.59 -10.15
C VAL A 207 0.47 -9.74 -9.14
N ARG A 208 0.70 -10.51 -8.06
CA ARG A 208 -0.27 -10.65 -6.97
C ARG A 208 -0.58 -9.31 -6.31
N LEU A 209 -1.85 -8.90 -6.34
CA LEU A 209 -2.32 -7.68 -5.67
C LEU A 209 -2.30 -7.77 -4.13
N ASN A 210 -2.51 -8.97 -3.56
CA ASN A 210 -2.66 -9.19 -2.11
C ASN A 210 -3.73 -8.27 -1.45
N ARG A 211 -4.80 -7.95 -2.19
CA ARG A 211 -5.97 -7.19 -1.73
C ARG A 211 -7.18 -7.52 -2.61
N HIS A 212 -8.39 -7.36 -2.04
CA HIS A 212 -9.65 -7.71 -2.73
C HIS A 212 -9.95 -6.85 -3.95
N ARG A 213 -9.59 -5.56 -3.90
CA ARG A 213 -9.82 -4.58 -4.95
C ARG A 213 -8.71 -3.51 -4.91
N PRO A 214 -8.09 -3.16 -6.05
CA PRO A 214 -7.14 -2.06 -6.15
C PRO A 214 -7.85 -0.69 -6.11
N CYS A 215 -7.11 0.37 -5.77
CA CYS A 215 -7.65 1.74 -5.77
C CYS A 215 -7.73 2.38 -7.16
N LEU A 216 -7.22 1.69 -8.19
CA LEU A 216 -7.15 2.15 -9.58
C LEU A 216 -7.55 1.00 -10.53
N GLN A 217 -7.96 1.37 -11.74
CA GLN A 217 -8.35 0.44 -12.82
C GLN A 217 -7.97 1.05 -14.17
N GLY A 218 -7.63 0.23 -15.15
CA GLY A 218 -7.27 0.66 -16.51
C GLY A 218 -5.83 0.32 -16.90
N ILE A 219 -5.33 1.03 -17.91
CA ILE A 219 -3.99 0.84 -18.48
C ILE A 219 -3.10 2.01 -18.08
N TYR A 220 -1.86 1.68 -17.69
CA TYR A 220 -0.89 2.61 -17.13
C TYR A 220 0.49 2.37 -17.70
N GLY A 221 1.28 3.42 -17.88
CA GLY A 221 2.72 3.27 -17.95
C GLY A 221 3.27 3.05 -16.53
N VAL A 222 4.12 2.04 -16.39
CA VAL A 222 4.66 1.62 -15.09
C VAL A 222 6.17 1.47 -15.15
N GLU A 223 6.79 1.64 -14.00
CA GLU A 223 8.16 1.21 -13.73
C GLU A 223 8.14 0.03 -12.78
N VAL A 224 8.95 -0.99 -13.06
CA VAL A 224 9.00 -2.21 -12.27
C VAL A 224 10.40 -2.46 -11.75
N VAL A 225 10.49 -2.65 -10.44
CA VAL A 225 11.70 -3.03 -9.72
C VAL A 225 11.51 -4.43 -9.13
N CYS A 226 12.56 -5.24 -9.16
CA CYS A 226 12.62 -6.50 -8.41
C CYS A 226 13.21 -6.24 -7.02
N GLU A 227 12.47 -6.60 -5.97
CA GLU A 227 12.84 -6.32 -4.56
C GLU A 227 14.09 -7.09 -4.10
N THR A 228 14.51 -8.10 -4.86
CA THR A 228 15.61 -9.00 -4.48
C THR A 228 16.87 -8.83 -5.33
N GLY A 229 16.86 -7.94 -6.32
CA GLY A 229 18.01 -7.70 -7.19
C GLY A 229 17.67 -6.90 -8.44
N SER A 230 18.67 -6.64 -9.30
CA SER A 230 18.45 -5.89 -10.54
C SER A 230 17.61 -6.71 -11.54
N LEU A 231 16.46 -6.16 -11.92
CA LEU A 231 15.58 -6.76 -12.94
C LEU A 231 16.24 -6.68 -14.32
N SER A 232 16.79 -5.53 -14.69
CA SER A 232 17.46 -5.37 -15.99
C SER A 232 18.68 -6.27 -16.13
N ALA A 233 19.48 -6.46 -15.07
CA ALA A 233 20.62 -7.37 -15.12
C ALA A 233 20.19 -8.83 -15.30
N LYS A 234 19.10 -9.25 -14.64
CA LYS A 234 18.53 -10.60 -14.81
C LYS A 234 18.06 -10.81 -16.24
N VAL A 235 17.33 -9.86 -16.81
CA VAL A 235 16.84 -9.94 -18.20
C VAL A 235 18.02 -9.99 -19.17
N GLN A 236 18.98 -9.09 -19.03
CA GLN A 236 20.19 -9.03 -19.86
C GLN A 236 21.00 -10.34 -19.81
N GLN A 237 21.06 -11.00 -18.66
CA GLN A 237 21.79 -12.26 -18.49
C GLN A 237 21.08 -13.43 -19.19
N GLU A 238 19.74 -13.47 -19.17
CA GLU A 238 18.97 -14.55 -19.78
C GLU A 238 18.80 -14.38 -21.29
N ASN A 239 18.54 -13.16 -21.77
CA ASN A 239 18.48 -12.86 -23.19
C ASN A 239 19.05 -11.46 -23.49
N PRO A 240 20.33 -11.37 -23.89
CA PRO A 240 20.97 -10.10 -24.22
C PRO A 240 20.35 -9.33 -25.39
N GLU A 241 19.66 -10.01 -26.30
CA GLU A 241 19.04 -9.42 -27.49
C GLU A 241 17.71 -8.74 -27.16
N GLN A 242 17.12 -9.07 -26.01
CA GLN A 242 15.84 -8.54 -25.53
C GLN A 242 16.00 -8.05 -24.08
N PRO A 243 16.75 -6.95 -23.87
CA PRO A 243 17.10 -6.43 -22.54
C PRO A 243 15.97 -5.64 -21.86
N GLY A 244 14.91 -5.34 -22.60
CA GLY A 244 13.83 -4.46 -22.20
C GLY A 244 14.20 -2.98 -22.19
N ILE A 245 13.25 -2.18 -21.72
CA ILE A 245 13.38 -0.73 -21.66
C ILE A 245 13.76 -0.33 -20.25
N ALA A 246 14.99 0.17 -20.04
CA ALA A 246 15.46 0.62 -18.73
C ALA A 246 14.56 1.73 -18.14
N GLY A 247 14.21 1.61 -16.86
CA GLY A 247 13.45 2.62 -16.11
C GLY A 247 14.31 3.76 -15.56
N TYR A 248 13.78 4.50 -14.59
CA TYR A 248 14.48 5.58 -13.88
C TYR A 248 15.42 5.02 -12.81
N ASP A 249 14.94 4.06 -12.03
CA ASP A 249 15.71 3.39 -10.99
C ASP A 249 16.73 2.43 -11.61
N GLN A 250 17.93 2.39 -11.04
CA GLN A 250 18.97 1.47 -11.49
C GLN A 250 18.49 0.02 -11.33
N GLY A 251 18.47 -0.72 -12.44
CA GLY A 251 18.02 -2.11 -12.43
C GLY A 251 16.52 -2.30 -12.65
N SER A 252 15.75 -1.24 -12.87
CA SER A 252 14.31 -1.29 -13.18
C SER A 252 14.04 -1.41 -14.68
N LEU A 253 12.81 -1.78 -15.03
CA LEU A 253 12.30 -1.76 -16.40
C LEU A 253 10.96 -1.03 -16.49
N PHE A 254 10.74 -0.31 -17.59
CA PHE A 254 9.43 0.24 -17.95
C PHE A 254 8.55 -0.83 -18.58
N GLY A 255 7.24 -0.72 -18.35
CA GLY A 255 6.23 -1.58 -18.96
C GLY A 255 4.85 -0.94 -19.04
N ALA A 256 3.95 -1.59 -19.76
CA ALA A 256 2.52 -1.26 -19.79
C ALA A 256 1.79 -2.15 -18.78
N GLY A 257 1.18 -1.53 -17.77
CA GLY A 257 0.45 -2.21 -16.69
C GLY A 257 -1.06 -2.14 -16.88
N HIS A 258 -1.74 -3.28 -16.86
CA HIS A 258 -3.19 -3.39 -16.84
C HIS A 258 -3.67 -3.79 -15.44
N VAL A 259 -4.59 -3.01 -14.88
CA VAL A 259 -5.31 -3.35 -13.64
C VAL A 259 -6.80 -3.49 -13.93
N GLY A 260 -7.32 -4.70 -13.77
CA GLY A 260 -8.67 -5.04 -14.19
C GLY A 260 -9.19 -6.38 -13.68
N THR A 261 -10.33 -6.81 -14.20
CA THR A 261 -11.02 -8.06 -13.81
C THR A 261 -11.36 -8.92 -15.03
N ARG A 262 -11.45 -10.25 -14.83
CA ARG A 262 -12.07 -11.22 -15.77
C ARG A 262 -13.21 -11.99 -15.07
N PRO A 263 -14.23 -12.58 -15.75
CA PRO A 263 -14.63 -12.56 -17.17
C PRO A 263 -15.98 -11.83 -17.38
N ALA A 264 -16.59 -11.94 -18.57
CA ALA A 264 -17.84 -11.30 -18.99
C ALA A 264 -19.09 -11.53 -18.10
N ILE A 265 -19.06 -12.49 -17.16
CA ILE A 265 -20.15 -12.75 -16.22
C ILE A 265 -19.88 -12.02 -14.92
N LYS A 266 -20.85 -11.20 -14.49
CA LYS A 266 -20.79 -10.44 -13.23
C LYS A 266 -20.64 -11.39 -12.04
N GLN A 267 -19.46 -11.42 -11.44
CA GLN A 267 -19.18 -12.18 -10.23
C GLN A 267 -19.50 -11.34 -8.99
N THR A 268 -19.92 -12.00 -7.90
CA THR A 268 -20.07 -11.35 -6.59
C THR A 268 -18.74 -10.84 -6.05
N HIS A 269 -17.64 -11.53 -6.34
CA HIS A 269 -16.27 -11.15 -5.99
C HIS A 269 -15.35 -11.32 -7.20
N PRO A 270 -15.22 -10.31 -8.08
CA PRO A 270 -14.38 -10.44 -9.25
C PRO A 270 -12.91 -10.62 -8.87
N GLU A 271 -12.22 -11.44 -9.66
CA GLU A 271 -10.78 -11.63 -9.53
C GLU A 271 -10.05 -10.44 -10.17
N TRP A 272 -9.48 -9.58 -9.33
CA TRP A 272 -8.65 -8.47 -9.78
C TRP A 272 -7.22 -8.93 -10.08
N ARG A 273 -6.67 -8.44 -11.19
CA ARG A 273 -5.32 -8.77 -11.65
C ARG A 273 -4.52 -7.48 -11.92
N LEU A 274 -3.21 -7.58 -11.75
CA LEU A 274 -2.23 -6.63 -12.26
C LEU A 274 -1.35 -7.39 -13.24
N GLU A 275 -1.52 -7.09 -14.52
CA GLU A 275 -0.73 -7.66 -15.60
C GLU A 275 0.26 -6.61 -16.09
N VAL A 276 1.52 -6.96 -16.29
CA VAL A 276 2.53 -6.03 -16.83
C VAL A 276 3.16 -6.65 -18.07
N HIS A 277 3.08 -5.92 -19.18
CA HIS A 277 3.82 -6.19 -20.40
C HIS A 277 5.13 -5.39 -20.39
N PHE A 278 6.25 -6.05 -20.65
CA PHE A 278 7.53 -5.42 -20.86
C PHE A 278 7.89 -5.48 -22.34
N PRO A 279 8.10 -4.33 -23.01
CA PRO A 279 8.58 -4.31 -24.38
C PRO A 279 9.98 -4.90 -24.45
N ASP A 280 10.27 -5.68 -25.50
CA ASP A 280 11.59 -6.27 -25.78
C ASP A 280 12.21 -7.04 -24.60
N VAL A 281 11.41 -7.81 -23.85
CA VAL A 281 11.89 -8.66 -22.75
C VAL A 281 11.58 -10.13 -23.02
N SER A 282 12.61 -10.97 -22.91
CA SER A 282 12.47 -12.43 -22.83
C SER A 282 13.28 -12.99 -21.69
N ALA A 283 12.64 -13.15 -20.53
CA ALA A 283 13.23 -13.79 -19.36
C ALA A 283 12.15 -14.47 -18.50
N ASN A 284 12.56 -15.45 -17.69
CA ASN A 284 11.69 -16.05 -16.70
C ASN A 284 11.61 -15.16 -15.45
N LEU A 285 10.47 -14.49 -15.27
CA LEU A 285 10.21 -13.58 -14.16
C LEU A 285 9.35 -14.18 -13.04
N TYR A 286 9.01 -15.47 -13.10
CA TYR A 286 8.12 -16.10 -12.11
C TYR A 286 8.71 -16.15 -10.70
N GLY A 287 7.85 -15.97 -9.70
CA GLY A 287 8.21 -16.04 -8.28
C GLY A 287 8.96 -14.80 -7.75
N LEU A 288 9.50 -13.96 -8.63
CA LEU A 288 10.12 -12.69 -8.28
C LEU A 288 9.12 -11.80 -7.57
N LEU A 289 9.61 -11.08 -6.57
CA LEU A 289 8.83 -10.08 -5.87
C LEU A 289 9.07 -8.74 -6.56
N MET A 290 8.02 -8.21 -7.20
CA MET A 290 8.08 -6.99 -7.98
C MET A 290 7.34 -5.87 -7.29
N ARG A 291 7.89 -4.66 -7.35
CA ARG A 291 7.20 -3.40 -7.09
C ARG A 291 6.88 -2.75 -8.42
N VAL A 292 5.60 -2.53 -8.66
CA VAL A 292 5.07 -1.86 -9.85
C VAL A 292 4.66 -0.45 -9.45
N THR A 293 5.45 0.54 -9.87
CA THR A 293 5.21 1.96 -9.64
C THR A 293 4.44 2.55 -10.81
N PHE A 294 3.31 3.19 -10.55
CA PHE A 294 2.43 3.74 -11.58
C PHE A 294 2.87 5.15 -11.93
N LEU A 295 3.20 5.39 -13.20
CA LEU A 295 3.79 6.66 -13.68
C LEU A 295 2.76 7.57 -14.35
N ASN A 296 1.95 7.01 -15.25
CA ASN A 296 0.95 7.76 -15.99
C ASN A 296 -0.25 6.87 -16.34
N TYR A 297 -1.45 7.44 -16.23
CA TYR A 297 -2.66 6.83 -16.76
C TYR A 297 -2.68 6.97 -18.28
N LEU A 298 -2.88 5.87 -19.01
CA LEU A 298 -2.96 5.85 -20.46
C LEU A 298 -4.42 5.94 -20.92
N HIS A 299 -5.23 4.95 -20.53
CA HIS A 299 -6.67 4.91 -20.81
C HIS A 299 -7.40 3.82 -20.00
N GLY A 300 -8.74 3.78 -20.10
CA GLY A 300 -9.59 2.74 -19.51
C GLY A 300 -9.55 1.44 -20.30
N GLU A 301 -10.27 0.40 -19.86
CA GLU A 301 -10.32 -0.86 -20.62
C GLU A 301 -11.01 -0.67 -21.98
N LYS A 302 -10.48 -1.33 -23.02
CA LYS A 302 -11.00 -1.32 -24.39
C LYS A 302 -11.36 -2.73 -24.82
N ASP A 303 -12.42 -2.86 -25.62
CA ASP A 303 -12.78 -4.11 -26.29
C ASP A 303 -12.01 -4.22 -27.62
N TYR A 304 -11.38 -5.36 -27.86
CA TYR A 304 -10.65 -5.63 -29.10
C TYR A 304 -11.35 -6.73 -29.93
N PRO A 305 -11.60 -6.51 -31.23
CA PRO A 305 -12.31 -7.46 -32.07
C PRO A 305 -11.46 -8.66 -32.51
N SER A 306 -10.13 -8.60 -32.37
CA SER A 306 -9.21 -9.69 -32.70
C SER A 306 -7.92 -9.62 -31.87
N LEU A 307 -7.09 -10.67 -31.95
CA LEU A 307 -5.78 -10.71 -31.29
C LEU A 307 -4.80 -9.70 -31.91
N GLU A 308 -4.87 -9.48 -33.21
CA GLU A 308 -4.05 -8.49 -33.92
C GLU A 308 -4.43 -7.07 -33.49
N ALA A 309 -5.72 -6.80 -33.30
CA ALA A 309 -6.17 -5.51 -32.77
C ALA A 309 -5.72 -5.28 -31.33
N LEU A 310 -5.74 -6.33 -30.49
CA LEU A 310 -5.20 -6.27 -29.13
C LEU A 310 -3.68 -6.00 -29.13
N LYS A 311 -2.93 -6.68 -30.00
CA LYS A 311 -1.48 -6.47 -30.18
C LYS A 311 -1.17 -5.02 -30.57
N ALA A 312 -1.84 -4.51 -31.59
CA ALA A 312 -1.66 -3.12 -32.02
C ALA A 312 -2.02 -2.11 -30.91
N GLY A 313 -3.02 -2.42 -30.08
CA GLY A 313 -3.37 -1.61 -28.91
C GLY A 313 -2.28 -1.58 -27.84
N ILE A 314 -1.68 -2.73 -27.54
CA ILE A 314 -0.55 -2.82 -26.59
C ILE A 314 0.67 -2.07 -27.13
N ASP A 315 0.96 -2.17 -28.43
CA ASP A 315 2.06 -1.44 -29.06
C ASP A 315 1.85 0.10 -28.94
N ASP A 316 0.62 0.59 -29.15
CA ASP A 316 0.25 2.01 -28.93
C ASP A 316 0.42 2.42 -27.45
N ASP A 317 0.11 1.55 -26.49
CA ASP A 317 0.35 1.81 -25.07
C ASP A 317 1.84 1.95 -24.75
N VAL A 318 2.69 1.12 -25.38
CA VAL A 318 4.15 1.19 -25.26
C VAL A 318 4.68 2.49 -25.90
N GLU A 319 4.18 2.88 -27.07
CA GLU A 319 4.57 4.14 -27.71
C GLU A 319 4.25 5.35 -26.83
N LYS A 320 3.07 5.37 -26.19
CA LYS A 320 2.66 6.42 -25.24
C LYS A 320 3.51 6.45 -23.98
N LEU A 321 3.86 5.29 -23.43
CA LEU A 321 4.81 5.18 -22.32
C LEU A 321 6.18 5.76 -22.70
N LEU A 322 6.66 5.47 -23.91
CA LEU A 322 7.91 6.02 -24.42
C LEU A 322 7.83 7.52 -24.68
N GLU A 323 6.70 8.02 -25.15
CA GLU A 323 6.45 9.46 -25.26
C GLU A 323 6.48 10.14 -23.89
N PHE A 324 5.85 9.53 -22.89
CA PHE A 324 5.88 10.00 -21.51
C PHE A 324 7.33 10.09 -20.98
N ARG A 325 8.14 9.04 -21.18
CA ARG A 325 9.57 9.04 -20.83
C ARG A 325 10.34 10.15 -21.52
N ARG A 326 10.11 10.40 -22.81
CA ARG A 326 10.79 11.48 -23.54
C ARG A 326 10.45 12.87 -22.97
N LYS A 327 9.20 13.07 -22.53
CA LYS A 327 8.75 14.32 -21.90
C LYS A 327 9.24 14.47 -20.45
N HIS A 328 9.55 13.36 -19.78
CA HIS A 328 10.03 13.31 -18.40
C HIS A 328 11.34 12.52 -18.34
N PRO A 329 12.49 13.12 -18.73
CA PRO A 329 13.77 12.41 -18.74
C PRO A 329 14.27 12.01 -17.34
N THR A 330 13.67 12.58 -16.29
CA THR A 330 13.91 12.27 -14.87
C THR A 330 12.63 11.80 -14.21
N PHE A 331 12.76 11.13 -13.05
CA PHE A 331 11.62 10.66 -12.27
C PHE A 331 10.59 11.79 -12.02
N PRO A 332 9.31 11.60 -12.33
CA PRO A 332 8.34 12.69 -12.46
C PRO A 332 7.59 13.07 -11.16
N PHE A 333 7.86 12.39 -10.04
CA PHE A 333 7.15 12.59 -8.77
C PHE A 333 8.02 13.13 -7.65
#